data_AF-A0A0T2MKG8-F1
#
_entry.id   AF-A0A0T2MKG8-F1
#
_cell.length_a   1.000
_cell.length_b   1.000
_cell.length_c   1.000
_cell.angle_alpha   90.00
_cell.angle_beta   90.00
_cell.angle_gamma   90.00
#
_symmetry.space_group_name_H-M   'P 1'
#
loop_
_entity.id
_entity.type
_entity.pdbx_description
1 polymer ?
#
loop_
_entity_poly.entity_id
_entity_poly.type
_entity_poly.pdbx_seq_one_letter_code
_entity_poly.pdbx_strand_id
1 'polypeptide(L)' 'MNLTAWRKSQGKSLAETAAAIGIVGANPARSLQRYESGERVMPAVQQAAVETFTNGAVTFNDMFAARLAWETTNLAEAQS' A
#
# COMPACT_ATOMS: atom_id res chain seq x y z
N MET A 1 -9.94 -0.19 6.55
CA MET A 1 -9.07 -1.38 6.72
C MET A 1 -7.84 -1.14 5.87
N ASN A 2 -6.61 -1.20 6.39
CA ASN A 2 -5.43 -0.95 5.55
C ASN A 2 -4.92 -2.21 4.83
N LEU A 3 -4.18 -2.02 3.73
CA LEU A 3 -3.69 -3.11 2.88
C LEU A 3 -2.81 -4.11 3.65
N THR A 4 -1.97 -3.62 4.57
CA THR A 4 -1.13 -4.45 5.44
C THR A 4 -1.96 -5.43 6.27
N ALA A 5 -3.01 -4.94 6.92
CA ALA A 5 -3.88 -5.73 7.77
C ALA A 5 -4.67 -6.75 6.95
N TRP A 6 -5.23 -6.34 5.82
CA TRP A 6 -5.91 -7.25 4.90
C TRP A 6 -4.97 -8.35 4.42
N ARG A 7 -3.78 -7.99 3.90
CA ARG A 7 -2.80 -8.96 3.39
C ARG A 7 -2.42 -10.01 4.44
N LYS A 8 -2.14 -9.57 5.67
CA LYS A 8 -1.83 -10.46 6.79
C LYS A 8 -3.00 -11.38 7.16
N SER A 9 -4.24 -10.86 7.16
CA SER A 9 -5.43 -11.68 7.41
C SER A 9 -5.63 -12.79 6.38
N GLN A 10 -5.17 -12.56 5.14
CA GLN A 10 -5.22 -13.53 4.05
C GLN A 10 -3.99 -14.46 4.01
N GLY A 11 -3.06 -14.34 4.96
CA GLY A 11 -1.82 -15.13 4.97
C GLY A 11 -0.88 -14.85 3.79
N LYS A 12 -1.03 -13.70 3.12
CA LYS A 12 -0.27 -13.37 1.90
C LYS A 12 1.06 -12.70 2.21
N SER A 13 2.10 -13.10 1.50
CA SER A 13 3.39 -12.42 1.50
C SER A 13 3.33 -11.10 0.72
N LEU A 14 4.33 -10.26 0.92
CA LEU A 14 4.51 -9.03 0.14
C LEU A 14 4.69 -9.35 -1.35
N ALA A 15 5.47 -10.38 -1.69
CA ALA A 15 5.75 -10.73 -3.08
C ALA A 15 4.50 -11.20 -3.82
N GLU A 16 3.70 -12.07 -3.20
CA GLU A 16 2.44 -12.57 -3.79
C GLU A 16 1.45 -11.43 -4.00
N THR A 17 1.32 -10.53 -3.02
CA THR A 17 0.40 -9.40 -3.13
C THR A 17 0.88 -8.41 -4.19
N ALA A 18 2.20 -8.15 -4.26
CA ALA A 18 2.78 -7.28 -5.27
C ALA A 18 2.53 -7.81 -6.69
N ALA A 19 2.74 -9.12 -6.89
CA ALA A 19 2.45 -9.77 -8.16
C ALA A 19 0.95 -9.70 -8.52
N ALA A 20 0.07 -9.94 -7.55
CA ALA A 20 -1.38 -9.93 -7.76
C ALA A 20 -1.92 -8.56 -8.21
N ILE A 21 -1.30 -7.47 -7.77
CA ILE A 21 -1.72 -6.10 -8.13
C ILE A 21 -0.86 -5.47 -9.24
N GLY A 22 -0.04 -6.28 -9.93
CA GLY A 22 0.72 -5.85 -11.10
C GLY A 22 1.94 -4.97 -10.80
N ILE A 23 2.55 -5.09 -9.62
CA ILE A 23 3.84 -4.47 -9.35
C ILE A 23 4.95 -5.32 -9.98
N VAL A 24 5.69 -4.71 -10.90
CA VAL A 24 6.82 -5.31 -11.61
C VAL A 24 8.13 -4.56 -11.34
N GLY A 25 9.27 -5.14 -11.72
CA GLY A 25 10.59 -4.51 -11.65
C GLY A 25 11.54 -5.16 -10.67
N ALA A 26 12.57 -4.42 -10.24
CA ALA A 26 13.73 -4.96 -9.52
C ALA A 26 13.40 -5.46 -8.10
N ASN A 27 12.45 -4.84 -7.39
CA ASN A 27 12.02 -5.31 -6.06
C ASN A 27 10.52 -5.02 -5.80
N PRO A 28 9.62 -5.88 -6.29
CA PRO A 28 8.18 -5.72 -6.13
C PRO A 28 7.74 -5.75 -4.66
N ALA A 29 8.34 -6.62 -3.84
CA ALA A 29 8.01 -6.75 -2.43
C ALA A 29 8.34 -5.47 -1.63
N ARG A 30 9.52 -4.87 -1.86
CA ARG A 30 9.89 -3.59 -1.23
C ARG A 30 9.01 -2.46 -1.73
N SER A 31 8.63 -2.47 -3.01
CA SER A 31 7.72 -1.47 -3.57
C SER A 31 6.36 -1.53 -2.89
N LEU A 32 5.79 -2.72 -2.75
CA LEU A 32 4.54 -2.91 -2.01
C LEU A 32 4.68 -2.47 -0.55
N GLN A 33 5.77 -2.83 0.13
CA GLN A 33 6.00 -2.43 1.52
C GLN A 33 5.96 -0.89 1.69
N ARG A 34 6.53 -0.15 0.74
CA ARG A 34 6.52 1.33 0.74
C ARG A 34 5.14 1.91 0.48
N TYR A 35 4.32 1.24 -0.33
CA TYR A 35 2.94 1.65 -0.53
C TYR A 35 2.09 1.35 0.70
N GLU A 36 2.27 0.17 1.32
CA GLU A 36 1.60 -0.24 2.56
C GLU A 36 1.90 0.68 3.74
N SER A 37 3.13 1.20 3.84
CA SER A 37 3.54 2.13 4.89
C SER A 37 3.20 3.60 4.59
N GLY A 38 2.78 3.93 3.37
CA GLY A 38 2.62 5.31 2.91
C GLY A 38 3.94 6.03 2.57
N GLU A 39 5.10 5.38 2.71
CA GLU A 39 6.43 5.93 2.33
C GLU A 39 6.45 6.39 0.87
N ARG A 40 5.69 5.71 0.00
CA ARG A 40 5.53 6.06 -1.41
C ARG A 40 4.05 6.12 -1.80
N VAL A 41 3.72 7.06 -2.68
CA VAL A 41 2.39 7.11 -3.33
C VAL A 41 2.25 5.93 -4.29
N MET A 42 1.21 5.12 -4.09
CA MET A 42 0.84 4.05 -5.01
C MET A 42 0.24 4.67 -6.29
N PRO A 43 0.60 4.25 -7.51
CA PRO A 43 -0.02 4.78 -8.71
C PRO A 43 -1.48 4.28 -8.87
N ALA A 44 -2.32 5.08 -9.52
CA ALA A 44 -3.78 4.84 -9.59
C ALA A 44 -4.15 3.46 -10.19
N VAL A 45 -3.38 2.97 -11.16
CA VAL A 45 -3.60 1.64 -11.76
C VAL A 45 -3.44 0.53 -10.72
N GLN A 46 -2.40 0.59 -9.88
CA GLN A 46 -2.23 -0.38 -8.80
C GLN A 46 -3.27 -0.20 -7.69
N GLN A 47 -3.73 1.03 -7.42
CA GLN A 47 -4.81 1.26 -6.45
C GLN A 47 -6.12 0.60 -6.91
N ALA A 48 -6.50 0.75 -8.18
CA ALA A 48 -7.65 0.06 -8.75
C ALA A 48 -7.49 -1.47 -8.71
N ALA A 49 -6.27 -1.97 -8.95
CA ALA A 49 -5.96 -3.39 -8.83
C ALA A 49 -6.08 -3.89 -7.38
N VAL A 50 -5.67 -3.11 -6.39
CA VAL A 50 -5.87 -3.43 -4.96
C VAL A 50 -7.36 -3.51 -4.63
N GLU A 51 -8.14 -2.51 -5.01
CA GLU A 51 -9.57 -2.48 -4.69
C GLU A 51 -10.31 -3.67 -5.31
N THR A 52 -9.96 -4.02 -6.55
CA THR A 52 -10.46 -5.22 -7.23
C THR A 52 -10.00 -6.50 -6.52
N PHE A 53 -8.69 -6.64 -6.24
CA PHE A 53 -8.10 -7.83 -5.63
C PHE A 53 -8.62 -8.10 -4.22
N THR A 54 -8.97 -7.04 -3.50
CA THR A 54 -9.51 -7.11 -2.14
C THR A 54 -11.03 -7.15 -2.09
N ASN A 55 -11.71 -7.17 -3.24
CA ASN A 55 -13.16 -7.09 -3.36
C ASN A 55 -13.75 -5.92 -2.57
N GLY A 56 -13.13 -4.74 -2.69
CA GLY A 56 -13.54 -3.51 -1.99
C GLY A 56 -13.19 -3.46 -0.50
N ALA A 57 -12.53 -4.49 0.07
CA ALA A 57 -12.14 -4.48 1.48
C ALA A 57 -11.03 -3.46 1.80
N VAL A 58 -10.25 -3.08 0.79
CA VAL A 58 -9.27 -1.99 0.84
C VAL A 58 -9.56 -1.05 -0.32
N THR A 59 -9.83 0.22 -0.01
CA THR A 59 -10.27 1.22 -0.98
C THR A 59 -9.18 2.25 -1.27
N PHE A 60 -9.38 3.08 -2.31
CA PHE A 60 -8.59 4.30 -2.53
C PHE A 60 -8.37 5.13 -1.24
N ASN A 61 -9.43 5.31 -0.45
CA ASN A 61 -9.36 6.13 0.76
C ASN A 61 -8.44 5.52 1.83
N ASP A 62 -8.37 4.19 1.94
CA ASP A 62 -7.45 3.53 2.88
C ASP A 62 -5.99 3.75 2.48
N MET A 63 -5.69 3.73 1.16
CA MET A 63 -4.36 4.00 0.63
C MET A 63 -3.95 5.47 0.78
N PHE A 64 -4.90 6.39 0.55
CA PHE A 64 -4.72 7.81 0.82
C PHE A 64 -4.44 8.07 2.31
N ALA A 65 -5.22 7.45 3.20
CA ALA A 65 -5.04 7.60 4.64
C ALA A 65 -3.66 7.12 5.11
N ALA A 66 -3.15 6.01 4.56
CA ALA A 66 -1.79 5.54 4.85
C ALA A 66 -0.73 6.56 4.42
N ARG A 67 -0.88 7.16 3.23
CA ARG A 67 0.01 8.22 2.74
C ARG A 67 -0.04 9.46 3.63
N LEU A 68 -1.24 9.94 3.94
CA LEU A 68 -1.44 11.12 4.78
C LEU A 68 -0.84 10.94 6.17
N ALA A 69 -0.98 9.75 6.76
CA ALA A 69 -0.38 9.43 8.05
C ALA A 69 1.16 9.48 7.97
N TRP A 70 1.75 8.92 6.91
CA TRP A 70 3.21 8.99 6.70
C TRP A 70 3.69 10.45 6.54
N GLU A 71 3.02 11.25 5.72
CA GLU A 71 3.37 12.66 5.51
C GLU A 71 3.26 13.48 6.80
N THR A 72 2.19 13.27 7.57
CA THR A 72 1.97 13.99 8.84
C THR A 72 3.09 13.72 9.84
N THR A 73 3.51 12.45 9.98
CA THR A 73 4.61 12.08 10.88
C THR A 73 5.95 12.65 10.42
N ASN A 74 6.27 12.54 9.13
CA ASN A 74 7.58 12.96 8.61
C ASN A 74 7.70 14.48 8.44
N LEU A 75 6.60 15.20 8.21
CA LEU A 75 6.58 16.67 8.23
C LEU A 75 6.81 17.22 9.64
N ALA A 76 6.23 16.57 10.67
CA ALA A 76 6.44 16.96 12.05
C ALA A 76 7.91 16.80 12.48
N GLU A 77 8.57 15.71 12.06
CA GLU A 77 10.00 15.47 12.31
C GLU A 77 10.93 16.47 11.59
N ALA A 78 10.52 17.00 10.43
CA ALA A 78 11.31 17.99 9.70
C ALA A 78 11.22 19.41 10.29
N GLN A 79 10.26 19.66 11.17
CA GLN A 79 10.00 20.97 11.78
C GLN A 79 10.44 21.07 13.26
N SER A 80 10.84 19.95 13.86
CA SER A 80 11.39 19.86 15.23
C SER A 80 12.90 19.96 15.25
#